data_AF-S3A6Q9-F1
#
_entry.id   AF-S3A6Q9-F1
#
_cell.length_a   1.000
_cell.length_b   1.000
_cell.length_c   1.000
_cell.angle_alpha   90.00
_cell.angle_beta   90.00
_cell.angle_gamma   90.00
#
_symmetry.space_group_name_H-M   'P 1'
#
loop_
_entity.id
_entity.type
_entity.pdbx_description
1 polymer ?
#
loop_
_entity_poly.entity_id
_entity_poly.type
_entity_poly.pdbx_seq_one_letter_code
_entity_poly.pdbx_strand_id
1 'polypeptide(L)' 'MRMAPNYVVAFMAAAFLIYSYVQITVKKAEVHNGCLHGIVVIIAVLLLGMSLYGIVCAIPLGEVQLQIERSFR' A
#
# COMPACT_ATOMS: atom_id res chain seq x y z
N MET A 1 10.89 11.19 -16.81
CA MET A 1 9.66 10.83 -16.06
C MET A 1 10.07 10.34 -14.69
N ARG A 2 9.75 11.06 -13.61
CA ARG A 2 10.18 10.69 -12.25
C ARG A 2 9.27 9.56 -11.74
N MET A 3 9.72 8.32 -11.87
CA MET A 3 9.12 7.15 -11.20
C MET A 3 9.41 7.12 -9.69
N ALA A 4 10.18 8.09 -9.19
CA ALA A 4 10.52 8.27 -7.77
C ALA A 4 9.32 8.15 -6.81
N PRO A 5 8.11 8.64 -7.12
CA PRO A 5 6.96 8.50 -6.23
C PRO A 5 6.59 7.04 -5.95
N ASN A 6 6.63 6.16 -6.96
CA ASN A 6 6.21 4.77 -6.81
C ASN A 6 7.14 4.01 -5.85
N TYR A 7 8.46 4.23 -5.96
CA TYR A 7 9.45 3.60 -5.07
C TYR A 7 9.31 4.07 -3.63
N VAL A 8 9.06 5.37 -3.43
CA VAL A 8 8.87 5.95 -2.09
C VAL A 8 7.60 5.39 -1.45
N VAL A 9 6.49 5.35 -2.20
CA VAL A 9 5.21 4.82 -1.70
C VAL A 9 5.31 3.33 -1.44
N ALA A 10 5.95 2.55 -2.31
CA ALA A 10 6.18 1.12 -2.11
C ALA A 10 6.99 0.87 -0.82
N PHE A 11 8.06 1.65 -0.60
CA PHE A 11 8.89 1.53 0.59
C PHE A 11 8.11 1.86 1.87
N MET A 12 7.36 2.98 1.87
CA MET A 12 6.54 3.37 3.02
C MET A 12 5.46 2.34 3.33
N ALA A 13 4.76 1.84 2.31
CA ALA A 13 3.72 0.82 2.48
C ALA A 13 4.31 -0.49 3.00
N ALA A 14 5.45 -0.94 2.47
CA ALA A 14 6.14 -2.14 2.93
C ALA A 14 6.58 -1.99 4.40
N ALA A 15 7.22 -0.88 4.76
CA ALA A 15 7.66 -0.61 6.12
C ALA A 15 6.48 -0.58 7.10
N PHE A 16 5.36 0.04 6.72
CA PHE A 16 4.14 0.07 7.51
C PHE A 16 3.57 -1.34 7.73
N LEU A 17 3.47 -2.16 6.68
CA LEU A 17 2.95 -3.53 6.77
C LEU A 17 3.83 -4.40 7.67
N ILE A 18 5.16 -4.29 7.55
CA ILE A 18 6.10 -5.00 8.42
C ILE A 18 5.92 -4.55 9.88
N TYR A 19 5.85 -3.24 10.12
CA TYR A 19 5.65 -2.70 11.47
C TYR A 19 4.34 -3.17 12.09
N SER A 20 3.24 -3.08 11.34
CA SER A 20 1.91 -3.55 11.76
C SER A 20 1.93 -5.04 12.09
N TYR A 21 2.55 -5.86 11.23
CA TYR A 21 2.71 -7.29 11.47
C TYR A 21 3.50 -7.59 12.76
N VAL A 22 4.63 -6.92 12.97
CA VAL A 22 5.44 -7.11 14.18
C VAL A 22 4.67 -6.68 15.44
N GLN A 23 3.96 -5.55 15.39
CA GLN A 23 3.12 -5.07 16.50
C GLN A 23 2.03 -6.08 16.89
N ILE A 24 1.31 -6.60 15.91
CA ILE A 24 0.18 -7.50 16.17
C ILE A 24 0.67 -8.91 16.52
N THR A 25 1.56 -9.47 15.73
CA THR A 25 1.96 -10.88 15.86
C THR A 25 3.01 -11.09 16.94
N VAL A 26 4.03 -10.23 17.01
CA VAL A 26 5.15 -10.42 17.95
C VAL A 26 4.86 -9.75 19.29
N LYS A 27 4.41 -8.50 19.26
CA LYS A 27 4.15 -7.74 20.51
C LYS A 27 2.76 -8.00 21.09
N LYS A 28 1.88 -8.72 20.38
CA LYS A 28 0.48 -8.97 20.78
C LYS A 28 -0.22 -7.70 21.26
N ALA A 29 0.08 -6.58 20.63
CA ALA A 29 -0.46 -5.31 21.06
C ALA A 29 -1.98 -5.31 20.93
N GLU A 30 -2.68 -4.83 21.95
CA GLU A 30 -4.12 -4.62 21.87
C GLU A 30 -4.40 -3.52 20.85
N VAL A 31 -4.95 -3.94 19.71
CA VAL A 31 -5.43 -3.02 18.69
C VAL A 31 -6.78 -2.50 19.16
N HIS A 32 -6.76 -1.33 19.80
CA HIS A 32 -7.93 -0.68 20.39
C HIS A 32 -9.12 -0.58 19.41
N ASN A 33 -8.84 -0.48 18.10
CA ASN A 33 -9.85 -0.49 17.05
C ASN A 33 -9.45 -1.42 15.89
N GLY A 34 -9.57 -2.73 16.12
CA GLY A 34 -9.14 -3.77 15.17
C GLY A 34 -9.76 -3.66 13.79
N CYS A 35 -11.02 -3.21 13.69
CA CYS A 35 -11.69 -2.99 12.40
C CYS A 35 -11.00 -1.87 11.59
N LEU A 36 -10.75 -0.72 12.22
CA LEU A 36 -10.06 0.41 11.59
C LEU A 36 -8.64 0.01 11.17
N HIS A 37 -7.94 -0.74 12.02
CA HIS A 37 -6.61 -1.25 11.69
C HIS A 37 -6.63 -2.19 10.49
N GLY A 38 -7.60 -3.11 10.42
CA GLY A 38 -7.79 -3.99 9.27
C GLY A 38 -8.01 -3.21 7.97
N ILE A 39 -8.83 -2.16 8.00
CA ILE A 39 -9.04 -1.27 6.84
C ILE A 39 -7.73 -0.62 6.41
N VAL A 40 -6.94 -0.09 7.35
CA VAL A 40 -5.65 0.54 7.03
C VAL A 40 -4.67 -0.47 6.42
N VAL A 41 -4.64 -1.71 6.93
CA VAL A 41 -3.82 -2.79 6.35
C VAL A 41 -4.26 -3.11 4.92
N ILE A 42 -5.56 -3.23 4.65
CA ILE A 42 -6.10 -3.47 3.30
C ILE A 42 -5.69 -2.35 2.35
N ILE A 43 -5.84 -1.09 2.78
CA ILE A 43 -5.43 0.09 2.00
C ILE A 43 -3.92 0.05 1.70
N ALA A 44 -3.09 -0.29 2.69
CA ALA A 44 -1.64 -0.38 2.52
C ALA A 44 -1.24 -1.49 1.54
N VAL A 45 -1.91 -2.65 1.56
CA VAL A 45 -1.69 -3.73 0.59
C VAL A 45 -2.06 -3.29 -0.83
N LEU A 46 -3.18 -2.60 -0.99
CA LEU A 46 -3.60 -2.06 -2.30
C LEU A 46 -2.59 -1.03 -2.84
N LEU A 47 -2.14 -0.10 -1.99
CA LEU A 47 -1.12 0.89 -2.33
C LEU A 47 0.20 0.24 -2.74
N LEU A 48 0.62 -0.81 -2.02
CA LEU A 48 1.81 -1.58 -2.36
C LEU A 48 1.65 -2.25 -3.73
N GLY A 49 0.51 -2.90 -3.99
CA GLY A 49 0.20 -3.54 -5.27
C GLY A 49 0.23 -2.57 -6.45
N MET A 50 -0.42 -1.41 -6.33
CA MET A 50 -0.39 -0.37 -7.36
C MET A 50 1.02 0.19 -7.58
N SER A 51 1.78 0.35 -6.49
CA SER A 51 3.16 0.85 -6.57
C SER A 51 4.08 -0.14 -7.27
N LEU A 52 3.98 -1.43 -6.94
CA LEU A 52 4.73 -2.49 -7.60
C LEU A 52 4.34 -2.61 -9.08
N TYR A 53 3.05 -2.56 -9.40
CA TYR A 53 2.57 -2.57 -10.77
C TYR A 53 3.12 -1.38 -11.58
N GLY A 54 3.06 -0.17 -11.01
CA GLY A 54 3.63 1.03 -11.63
C GLY A 54 5.15 0.95 -11.82
N ILE A 55 5.88 0.31 -10.87
CA ILE A 55 7.32 0.07 -11.02
C ILE A 55 7.60 -0.91 -12.18
N VAL A 56 6.91 -2.04 -12.23
CA VAL A 56 7.11 -3.10 -13.25
C VAL A 56 6.74 -2.60 -14.64
N CYS A 57 5.62 -1.89 -14.76
CA CYS A 57 5.13 -1.36 -16.04
C CYS A 57 5.76 -0.01 -16.42
N ALA A 58 6.63 0.57 -15.59
CA ALA A 58 7.21 1.89 -15.81
C ALA A 58 6.14 3.02 -15.93
N ILE A 59 5.02 2.86 -15.22
CA ILE A 59 3.86 3.78 -15.23
C ILE A 59 3.81 4.53 -13.89
N PRO A 60 3.63 5.86 -13.87
CA PRO A 60 3.48 6.61 -12.61
C PRO A 60 2.19 6.21 -11.87
N LEU A 61 2.22 6.25 -10.54
CA LEU A 61 1.11 5.79 -9.69
C LEU A 61 -0.26 6.40 -10.06
N GLY A 62 -0.26 7.69 -10.43
CA GLY A 62 -1.48 8.39 -10.84
C GLY A 62 -2.14 7.78 -12.09
N GLU A 63 -1.35 7.28 -13.03
CA GLU A 63 -1.87 6.62 -14.24
C GLU A 63 -2.40 5.21 -13.94
N VAL A 64 -1.79 4.50 -12.99
CA VAL A 64 -2.30 3.21 -12.49
C VAL A 64 -3.68 3.41 -11.87
N GLN A 65 -3.84 4.45 -11.04
CA GLN A 65 -5.13 4.80 -10.45
C GLN A 65 -6.18 5.13 -11.51
N LEU A 66 -5.79 5.89 -12.54
CA LEU A 66 -6.68 6.29 -13.64
C LEU A 66 -7.15 5.10 -14.48
N GLN A 67 -6.29 4.09 -14.68
CA GLN A 67 -6.67 2.84 -15.35
C GLN A 67 -7.67 2.03 -14.53
N ILE A 68 -7.43 1.91 -13.22
CA ILE A 68 -8.37 1.25 -12.31
C ILE A 68 -9.72 1.94 -12.38
N GLU A 69 -9.76 3.28 -12.25
CA GLU A 69 -11.00 4.05 -12.28
C GLU A 69 -11.77 3.86 -13.60
N ARG A 70 -11.07 3.82 -14.74
CA ARG A 70 -11.68 3.53 -16.04
C ARG A 70 -12.23 2.11 -16.14
N SER A 71 -11.62 1.13 -15.47
CA SER A 71 -12.10 -0.26 -15.50
C SER A 71 -13.39 -0.47 -14.69
N PHE A 72 -13.69 0.42 -13.74
CA PHE A 72 -14.90 0.36 -12.90
C PHE A 72 -16.06 1.23 -13.42
N ARG A 73 -15.85 1.98 -14.51
CA ARG A 73 -16.87 2.81 -15.15
C ARG A 73 -17.47 2.13 -16.37
#